data_AF-A0AAU4YDF2-F1
#
_entry.id   AF-A0AAU4YDF2-F1
#
_cell.length_a   1.000
_cell.length_b   1.000
_cell.length_c   1.000
_cell.angle_alpha   90.00
_cell.angle_beta   90.00
_cell.angle_gamma   90.00
#
_symmetry.space_group_name_H-M   'P 1'
#
loop_
_entity.id
_entity.type
_entity.pdbx_description
1 polymer ?
#
loop_
_entity_poly.entity_id
_entity_poly.type
_entity_poly.pdbx_seq_one_letter_code
_entity_poly.pdbx_strand_id
1 'polypeptide(L)'
;MEPVRLPESDLESIEASVRRLLDQSAEQARQLDSLASAPPPRDSPFGAFGMPGFAGLPPQSAPPEPRPILELEGEEYEDELDALSDWVDDFLVRVYGAEVTTAAPWCEQWQEHADVVAWLHALWLAYQQHKDPEAGLSGLFVWHRDFLTHAMATVRAAGGPLSACMTDPDRPAHRLLPGPPPSSRTTAETAESEENGAPGQGDG
;
A
#
# COMPACT_ATOMS: atom_id res chain seq x y z
N MET A 1 38.50 -25.11 9.03
CA MET A 1 38.01 -24.01 9.88
C MET A 1 38.58 -24.27 11.27
N GLU A 2 39.69 -23.61 11.58
CA GLU A 2 40.44 -23.83 12.81
C GLU A 2 39.72 -23.10 13.96
N PRO A 3 39.43 -23.76 15.10
CA PRO A 3 38.73 -23.12 16.20
C PRO A 3 39.63 -22.05 16.82
N VAL A 4 39.23 -20.79 16.72
CA VAL A 4 39.88 -19.65 17.38
C VAL A 4 39.79 -19.89 18.89
N ARG A 5 40.89 -20.37 19.50
CA ARG A 5 41.02 -20.43 20.96
C ARG A 5 41.38 -19.05 21.46
N LEU A 6 40.40 -18.34 21.98
CA LEU A 6 40.64 -17.13 22.76
C LEU A 6 41.26 -17.53 24.11
N PRO A 7 42.32 -16.85 24.57
CA PRO A 7 42.84 -17.05 25.93
C PRO A 7 41.75 -16.65 26.94
N GLU A 8 41.65 -17.35 28.06
CA GLU A 8 40.58 -17.17 29.07
C GLU A 8 40.49 -15.72 29.56
N SER A 9 41.61 -15.00 29.63
CA SER A 9 41.69 -13.59 29.99
C SER A 9 40.92 -12.65 29.04
N ASP A 10 40.86 -12.99 27.75
CA ASP A 10 40.15 -12.18 26.75
C ASP A 10 38.64 -12.39 26.86
N LEU A 11 38.20 -13.61 27.21
CA LEU A 11 36.80 -13.92 27.46
C LEU A 11 36.27 -13.19 28.70
N GLU A 12 37.05 -13.16 29.79
CA GLU A 12 36.71 -12.43 31.01
C GLU A 12 36.58 -10.91 30.75
N SER A 13 37.47 -10.35 29.93
CA SER A 13 37.44 -8.94 29.53
C SER A 13 36.22 -8.59 28.67
N ILE A 14 35.86 -9.47 27.73
CA ILE A 14 34.66 -9.33 26.90
C ILE A 14 33.40 -9.44 27.77
N GLU A 15 33.34 -10.40 28.69
CA GLU A 15 32.22 -10.57 29.61
C GLU A 15 32.04 -9.34 30.50
N ALA A 16 33.14 -8.81 31.05
CA ALA A 16 33.12 -7.57 31.83
C ALA A 16 32.62 -6.37 31.00
N SER A 17 32.98 -6.31 29.72
CA SER A 17 32.53 -5.26 28.80
C SER A 17 31.04 -5.38 28.47
N VAL A 18 30.53 -6.60 28.24
CA VAL A 18 29.10 -6.86 28.01
C VAL A 18 28.28 -6.50 29.25
N ARG A 19 28.72 -6.91 30.45
CA ARG A 19 28.05 -6.54 31.71
C ARG A 19 27.96 -5.02 31.87
N ARG A 20 29.06 -4.30 31.57
CA ARG A 20 29.08 -2.83 31.63
C ARG A 20 28.12 -2.18 30.62
N LEU A 21 28.00 -2.73 29.41
CA LEU A 21 27.06 -2.24 28.40
C LEU A 21 25.60 -2.47 28.80
N LEU A 22 25.30 -3.63 29.41
CA LEU A 22 23.96 -3.92 29.92
C LEU A 22 23.59 -2.97 31.07
N ASP A 23 24.51 -2.69 31.99
CA ASP A 23 24.29 -1.72 33.07
C ASP A 23 24.07 -0.31 32.53
N GLN A 24 24.86 0.09 31.51
CA GLN A 24 24.71 1.39 30.85
C GLN A 24 23.36 1.50 30.12
N SER A 25 22.92 0.44 29.45
CA SER A 25 21.60 0.39 28.80
C SER A 25 20.47 0.53 29.81
N ALA A 26 20.56 -0.15 30.96
CA ALA A 26 19.56 -0.07 32.02
C ALA A 26 19.48 1.33 32.66
N GLU A 27 20.61 2.03 32.75
CA GLU A 27 20.66 3.42 33.22
C GLU A 27 20.05 4.38 32.20
N GLN A 28 20.35 4.20 30.90
CA GLN A 28 19.76 5.00 29.84
C GLN A 28 18.23 4.85 29.79
N ALA A 29 17.71 3.62 29.97
CA ALA A 29 16.28 3.38 30.03
C ALA A 29 15.60 4.14 31.20
N ARG A 30 16.24 4.14 32.38
CA ARG A 30 15.76 4.90 33.55
C ARG A 30 15.81 6.42 33.32
N GLN A 31 16.84 6.91 32.64
CA GLN A 31 16.95 8.33 32.27
C GLN A 31 15.85 8.75 31.28
N LEU A 32 15.56 7.93 30.27
CA LEU A 32 14.47 8.18 29.32
C LEU A 32 13.12 8.20 30.02
N ASP A 33 12.86 7.26 30.93
CA ASP A 33 11.62 7.21 31.70
C ASP A 33 11.45 8.45 32.62
N SER A 34 12.55 8.90 33.24
CA SER A 34 12.57 10.12 34.04
C SER A 34 12.32 11.38 33.20
N LEU A 35 12.82 11.45 31.96
CA LEU A 35 12.60 12.57 31.06
C LEU A 35 11.17 12.57 30.51
N ALA A 36 10.62 11.39 30.20
CA ALA A 36 9.24 11.24 29.74
C ALA A 36 8.22 11.60 30.83
N SER A 37 8.54 11.30 32.10
CA SER A 37 7.69 11.60 33.26
C SER A 37 7.88 13.01 33.82
N ALA A 38 8.81 13.80 33.28
CA ALA A 38 9.09 15.14 33.78
C ALA A 38 7.90 16.08 33.50
N PRO A 39 7.34 16.75 34.53
CA PRO A 39 6.27 17.71 34.31
C PRO A 39 6.78 18.89 33.45
N PRO A 40 5.93 19.47 32.59
CA PRO A 40 6.35 20.56 31.72
C PRO A 40 6.84 21.75 32.54
N PRO A 41 7.87 22.48 32.06
CA PRO A 41 8.35 23.67 32.73
C PRO A 41 7.23 24.70 32.85
N ARG A 42 7.08 25.28 34.05
CA ARG A 42 6.01 26.23 34.40
C ARG A 42 6.05 27.53 33.57
N ASP A 43 7.12 27.75 32.82
CA ASP A 43 7.38 28.94 32.00
C ASP A 43 7.31 28.68 30.49
N SER A 44 6.59 27.63 30.05
CA SER A 44 6.37 27.41 28.62
C SER A 44 5.45 28.51 28.06
N PRO A 45 5.88 29.26 27.00
CA PRO A 45 5.08 30.35 26.42
C PRO A 45 3.75 29.89 25.82
N PHE A 46 3.54 28.58 25.70
CA PHE A 46 2.30 27.97 25.21
C PHE A 46 1.32 27.59 26.33
N GLY A 47 1.73 27.64 27.61
CA GLY A 47 0.84 27.37 28.75
C GLY A 47 -0.28 28.40 28.94
N ALA A 48 -0.07 29.62 28.43
CA ALA A 48 -1.05 30.71 28.46
C ALA A 48 -2.31 30.44 27.62
N PHE A 49 -2.27 29.47 26.70
CA PHE A 49 -3.38 29.13 25.81
C PHE A 49 -4.24 27.95 26.32
N GLY A 50 -4.01 27.45 27.53
CA GLY A 50 -4.84 26.40 28.15
C GLY A 50 -4.81 25.05 27.42
N MET A 51 -3.89 24.88 26.46
CA MET A 51 -3.75 23.62 25.74
C MET A 51 -3.02 22.62 26.63
N PRO A 52 -3.59 21.42 26.88
CA PRO A 52 -2.85 20.35 27.54
C PRO A 52 -1.56 20.10 26.78
N GLY A 53 -0.42 20.08 27.49
CA GLY A 53 0.83 19.66 26.90
C GLY A 53 0.68 18.26 26.30
N PHE A 54 1.09 18.08 25.05
CA PHE A 54 1.08 16.81 24.30
C PHE A 54 1.94 15.68 24.93
N ALA A 55 2.38 15.83 26.18
CA ALA A 55 3.12 14.83 26.92
C ALA A 55 2.14 13.93 27.69
N GLY A 56 1.87 12.74 27.15
CA GLY A 56 1.13 11.69 27.86
C GLY A 56 -0.12 11.15 27.16
N LEU A 57 -0.49 11.61 25.96
CA LEU A 57 -1.42 10.82 25.15
C LEU A 57 -0.69 9.54 24.70
N PRO A 58 -1.31 8.35 24.79
CA PRO A 58 -0.77 7.17 24.13
C PRO A 58 -0.53 7.53 22.65
N PRO A 59 0.57 7.04 22.02
CA PRO A 59 0.78 7.28 20.61
C PRO A 59 -0.50 6.85 19.90
N GLN A 60 -1.20 7.81 19.31
CA GLN A 60 -2.34 7.52 18.48
C GLN A 60 -1.76 6.65 17.37
N SER A 61 -2.22 5.40 17.27
CA SER A 61 -1.84 4.52 16.16
C SER A 61 -2.08 5.33 14.89
N ALA A 62 -0.98 5.67 14.19
CA ALA A 62 -1.10 6.42 12.96
C ALA A 62 -2.10 5.65 12.08
N PRO A 63 -3.09 6.34 11.46
CA PRO A 63 -3.98 5.66 10.54
C PRO A 63 -3.13 4.90 9.51
N PRO A 64 -3.50 3.65 9.18
CA PRO A 64 -2.72 2.85 8.24
C PRO A 64 -2.53 3.64 6.96
N GLU A 65 -1.29 3.69 6.46
CA GLU A 65 -0.99 4.38 5.21
C GLU A 65 -1.76 3.70 4.07
N PRO A 66 -2.42 4.46 3.17
CA PRO A 66 -3.15 3.87 2.07
C PRO A 66 -2.17 3.16 1.12
N ARG A 67 -2.33 1.84 0.99
CA ARG A 67 -1.54 1.01 0.07
C ARG A 67 -2.38 0.66 -1.17
N PRO A 68 -1.77 0.59 -2.37
CA PRO A 68 -2.46 0.08 -3.55
C PRO A 68 -2.95 -1.36 -3.32
N ILE A 69 -4.17 -1.69 -3.75
CA ILE A 69 -4.76 -3.03 -3.54
C ILE A 69 -3.89 -4.17 -4.09
N LEU A 70 -3.14 -3.94 -5.18
CA LEU A 70 -2.27 -4.96 -5.78
C LEU A 70 -1.01 -5.28 -4.96
N GLU A 71 -0.73 -4.51 -3.90
CA GLU A 71 0.34 -4.78 -2.93
C GLU A 71 -0.17 -5.54 -1.68
N LEU A 72 -1.48 -5.77 -1.59
CA LEU A 72 -2.10 -6.53 -0.51
C LEU A 72 -2.05 -8.02 -0.83
N GLU A 73 -2.05 -8.85 0.21
CA GLU A 73 -1.95 -10.30 0.07
C GLU A 73 -2.98 -11.02 0.97
N GLY A 74 -3.45 -12.18 0.51
CA GLY A 74 -4.33 -13.05 1.29
C GLY A 74 -5.64 -12.38 1.70
N GLU A 75 -6.01 -12.53 2.98
CA GLU A 75 -7.27 -11.99 3.54
C GLU A 75 -7.37 -10.47 3.41
N GLU A 76 -6.26 -9.74 3.54
CA GLU A 76 -6.26 -8.28 3.40
C GLU A 76 -6.63 -7.83 1.97
N TYR A 77 -6.19 -8.59 0.95
CA TYR A 77 -6.56 -8.33 -0.43
C TYR A 77 -8.04 -8.59 -0.68
N GLU A 78 -8.56 -9.72 -0.19
CA GLU A 78 -9.97 -10.10 -0.36
C GLU A 78 -10.91 -9.10 0.34
N ASP A 79 -10.60 -8.73 1.59
CA ASP A 79 -11.39 -7.74 2.35
C ASP A 79 -11.43 -6.38 1.64
N GLU A 80 -10.30 -5.93 1.11
CA GLU A 80 -10.22 -4.67 0.37
C GLU A 80 -10.96 -4.74 -0.97
N LEU A 81 -10.90 -5.88 -1.66
CA LEU A 81 -11.60 -6.11 -2.93
C LEU A 81 -13.12 -6.17 -2.73
N ASP A 82 -13.59 -6.76 -1.63
CA ASP A 82 -15.01 -6.79 -1.25
C ASP A 82 -15.51 -5.36 -0.95
N ALA A 83 -14.78 -4.61 -0.13
CA ALA A 83 -15.13 -3.21 0.18
C ALA A 83 -15.14 -2.32 -1.07
N LEU A 84 -14.18 -2.54 -1.99
CA LEU A 84 -14.15 -1.87 -3.28
C LEU A 84 -15.36 -2.27 -4.13
N SER A 85 -15.72 -3.56 -4.17
CA SER A 85 -16.84 -4.07 -4.97
C SER A 85 -18.17 -3.48 -4.51
N ASP A 86 -18.41 -3.45 -3.21
CA ASP A 86 -19.60 -2.79 -2.63
C ASP A 86 -19.68 -1.32 -3.06
N TRP A 87 -18.55 -0.58 -2.99
CA TRP A 87 -18.54 0.82 -3.40
C TRP A 87 -18.76 1.01 -4.91
N VAL A 88 -18.20 0.12 -5.74
CA VAL A 88 -18.38 0.17 -7.19
C VAL A 88 -19.84 -0.07 -7.56
N ASP A 89 -20.47 -1.10 -6.99
CA ASP A 89 -21.81 -1.54 -7.35
C ASP A 89 -22.90 -0.62 -6.77
N ASP A 90 -22.78 -0.24 -5.50
CA ASP A 90 -23.82 0.54 -4.82
C ASP A 90 -23.72 2.05 -5.10
N PHE A 91 -22.53 2.56 -5.41
CA PHE A 91 -22.30 3.98 -5.62
C PHE A 91 -21.79 4.31 -7.03
N LEU A 92 -20.61 3.81 -7.43
CA LEU A 92 -19.95 4.31 -8.65
C LEU A 92 -20.78 4.05 -9.90
N VAL A 93 -21.12 2.78 -10.16
CA VAL A 93 -21.88 2.39 -11.36
C VAL A 93 -23.30 2.89 -11.29
N ARG A 94 -23.92 2.87 -10.10
CA ARG A 94 -25.28 3.37 -9.90
C ARG A 94 -25.43 4.86 -10.22
N VAL A 95 -24.43 5.69 -9.89
CA VAL A 95 -24.48 7.14 -10.06
C VAL A 95 -23.83 7.61 -11.35
N TYR A 96 -22.71 7.00 -11.75
CA TYR A 96 -21.86 7.45 -12.86
C TYR A 96 -21.74 6.44 -14.00
N GLY A 97 -22.37 5.27 -13.88
CA GLY A 97 -22.44 4.25 -14.93
C GLY A 97 -23.38 4.65 -16.06
N ALA A 98 -22.85 5.36 -17.07
CA ALA A 98 -23.56 5.54 -18.34
C ALA A 98 -23.85 4.18 -19.01
N GLU A 99 -24.83 4.15 -19.92
CA GLU A 99 -25.22 2.94 -20.66
C GLU A 99 -24.01 2.22 -21.28
N VAL A 100 -24.05 0.88 -21.27
CA VAL A 100 -23.00 0.06 -21.87
C VAL A 100 -23.15 0.09 -23.38
N THR A 101 -22.10 0.50 -24.06
CA THR A 101 -22.05 0.60 -25.53
C THR A 101 -20.67 0.19 -26.02
N THR A 102 -20.49 0.08 -27.34
CA THR A 102 -19.16 -0.11 -27.94
C THR A 102 -18.19 1.04 -27.65
N ALA A 103 -18.69 2.24 -27.36
CA ALA A 103 -17.87 3.40 -26.99
C ALA A 103 -17.56 3.45 -25.48
N ALA A 104 -18.36 2.76 -24.66
CA ALA A 104 -18.27 2.73 -23.20
C ALA A 104 -18.55 1.30 -22.67
N PRO A 105 -17.63 0.34 -22.87
CA PRO A 105 -17.81 -1.02 -22.38
C PRO A 105 -17.87 -1.09 -20.85
N TRP A 106 -18.36 -2.21 -20.35
CA TRP A 106 -18.28 -2.60 -18.94
C TRP A 106 -18.06 -4.12 -18.83
N CYS A 107 -17.69 -4.60 -17.66
CA CYS A 107 -17.53 -6.04 -17.40
C CYS A 107 -18.15 -6.36 -16.05
N GLU A 108 -19.04 -7.35 -16.01
CA GLU A 108 -19.65 -7.82 -14.76
C GLU A 108 -18.64 -8.55 -13.86
N GLN A 109 -17.57 -9.07 -14.47
CA GLN A 109 -16.44 -9.71 -13.79
C GLN A 109 -15.20 -8.79 -13.83
N TRP A 110 -15.39 -7.49 -13.61
CA TRP A 110 -14.28 -6.51 -13.70
C TRP A 110 -13.16 -6.80 -12.69
N GLN A 111 -13.45 -7.51 -11.61
CA GLN A 111 -12.48 -7.93 -10.59
C GLN A 111 -11.40 -8.86 -11.16
N GLU A 112 -11.67 -9.57 -12.25
CA GLU A 112 -10.67 -10.39 -12.94
C GLU A 112 -9.67 -9.55 -13.77
N HIS A 113 -9.94 -8.26 -13.95
CA HIS A 113 -9.08 -7.33 -14.66
C HIS A 113 -8.21 -6.53 -13.68
N ALA A 114 -6.99 -7.00 -13.41
CA ALA A 114 -6.10 -6.39 -12.41
C ALA A 114 -5.82 -4.90 -12.66
N ASP A 115 -5.75 -4.46 -13.92
CA ASP A 115 -5.60 -3.05 -14.28
C ASP A 115 -6.85 -2.22 -13.94
N VAL A 116 -8.04 -2.76 -14.19
CA VAL A 116 -9.32 -2.13 -13.78
C VAL A 116 -9.42 -2.06 -12.26
N VAL A 117 -9.09 -3.15 -11.56
CA VAL A 117 -9.04 -3.18 -10.09
C VAL A 117 -8.12 -2.06 -9.56
N ALA A 118 -6.93 -1.90 -10.13
CA ALA A 118 -6.02 -0.83 -9.74
C ALA A 118 -6.59 0.58 -9.98
N TRP A 119 -7.20 0.81 -11.14
CA TRP A 119 -7.83 2.10 -11.47
C TRP A 119 -9.00 2.44 -10.54
N LEU A 120 -9.88 1.47 -10.29
CA LEU A 120 -11.05 1.66 -9.45
C LEU A 120 -10.67 1.83 -7.98
N HIS A 121 -9.68 1.08 -7.49
CA HIS A 121 -9.16 1.24 -6.13
C HIS A 121 -8.54 2.62 -5.93
N ALA A 122 -7.68 3.08 -6.84
CA ALA A 122 -7.10 4.41 -6.78
C ALA A 122 -8.17 5.51 -6.83
N LEU A 123 -9.21 5.34 -7.66
CA LEU A 123 -10.35 6.26 -7.71
C LEU A 123 -11.13 6.29 -6.39
N TRP A 124 -11.33 5.14 -5.77
CA TRP A 124 -11.99 5.01 -4.47
C TRP A 124 -11.18 5.68 -3.37
N LEU A 125 -9.87 5.43 -3.28
CA LEU A 125 -9.00 6.13 -2.32
C LEU A 125 -9.04 7.66 -2.50
N ALA A 126 -9.01 8.14 -3.74
CA ALA A 126 -9.17 9.56 -4.04
C ALA A 126 -10.55 10.09 -3.59
N TYR A 127 -11.62 9.30 -3.75
CA TYR A 127 -12.95 9.66 -3.25
C TYR A 127 -12.95 9.81 -1.72
N GLN A 128 -12.33 8.87 -1.00
CA GLN A 128 -12.22 8.91 0.45
C GLN A 128 -11.50 10.18 0.92
N GLN A 129 -10.39 10.56 0.27
CA GLN A 129 -9.66 11.78 0.61
C GLN A 129 -10.48 13.05 0.36
N HIS A 130 -11.23 13.12 -0.73
CA HIS A 130 -11.91 14.36 -1.15
C HIS A 130 -13.33 14.52 -0.62
N LYS A 131 -13.93 13.45 -0.09
CA LYS A 131 -15.17 13.52 0.68
C LYS A 131 -14.93 13.91 2.14
N ASP A 132 -13.67 13.83 2.60
CA ASP A 132 -13.30 14.18 3.97
C ASP A 132 -13.64 15.65 4.29
N PRO A 133 -14.14 15.96 5.50
CA PRO A 133 -14.46 17.35 5.88
C PRO A 133 -13.30 18.33 5.73
N GLU A 134 -12.05 17.86 5.93
CA GLU A 134 -10.85 18.69 5.84
C GLU A 134 -10.48 19.04 4.39
N ALA A 135 -11.06 18.36 3.39
CA ALA A 135 -10.90 18.70 1.97
C ALA A 135 -11.65 20.00 1.58
N GLY A 136 -12.53 20.50 2.45
CA GLY A 136 -13.31 21.73 2.25
C GLY A 136 -14.49 21.57 1.27
N LEU A 137 -15.28 22.64 1.13
CA LEU A 137 -16.56 22.60 0.38
C LEU A 137 -16.41 22.26 -1.12
N SER A 138 -15.23 22.49 -1.70
CA SER A 138 -14.94 22.17 -3.10
C SER A 138 -14.34 20.76 -3.29
N GLY A 139 -14.06 20.01 -2.23
CA GLY A 139 -13.34 18.73 -2.29
C GLY A 139 -13.96 17.75 -3.29
N LEU A 140 -15.28 17.53 -3.18
CA LEU A 140 -15.98 16.66 -4.11
C LEU A 140 -15.93 17.14 -5.57
N PHE A 141 -15.97 18.45 -5.83
CA PHE A 141 -15.88 18.95 -7.20
C PHE A 141 -14.49 18.75 -7.79
N VAL A 142 -13.44 18.89 -6.96
CA VAL A 142 -12.06 18.52 -7.34
C VAL A 142 -11.98 17.03 -7.67
N TRP A 143 -12.57 16.16 -6.83
CA TRP A 143 -12.62 14.72 -7.10
C TRP A 143 -13.25 14.39 -8.47
N HIS A 144 -14.39 15.02 -8.79
CA HIS A 144 -15.05 14.82 -10.09
C HIS A 144 -14.16 15.23 -11.26
N ARG A 145 -13.53 16.41 -11.17
CA ARG A 145 -12.73 17.01 -12.23
C ARG A 145 -11.44 16.23 -12.48
N ASP A 146 -10.72 15.89 -11.42
CA ASP A 146 -9.34 15.41 -11.52
C ASP A 146 -9.24 13.88 -11.54
N PHE A 147 -10.19 13.17 -10.92
CA PHE A 147 -10.07 11.72 -10.70
C PHE A 147 -11.18 10.95 -11.41
N LEU A 148 -12.45 11.22 -11.07
CA LEU A 148 -13.59 10.46 -11.60
C LEU A 148 -13.65 10.51 -13.13
N THR A 149 -13.62 11.72 -13.70
CA THR A 149 -13.75 11.89 -15.16
C THR A 149 -12.60 11.19 -15.90
N HIS A 150 -11.39 11.27 -15.36
CA HIS A 150 -10.22 10.65 -15.96
C HIS A 150 -10.27 9.11 -15.85
N ALA A 151 -10.52 8.58 -14.66
CA ALA A 151 -10.57 7.13 -14.43
C ALA A 151 -11.68 6.47 -15.27
N MET A 152 -12.89 7.04 -15.28
CA MET A 152 -14.01 6.50 -16.06
C MET A 152 -13.76 6.57 -17.57
N ALA A 153 -13.13 7.66 -18.06
CA ALA A 153 -12.75 7.77 -19.46
C ALA A 153 -11.70 6.73 -19.87
N THR A 154 -10.80 6.34 -18.96
CA THR A 154 -9.77 5.31 -19.22
C THR A 154 -10.34 3.90 -19.15
N VAL A 155 -10.99 3.54 -18.03
CA VAL A 155 -11.52 2.19 -17.79
C VAL A 155 -12.56 1.80 -18.84
N ARG A 156 -13.44 2.74 -19.20
CA ARG A 156 -14.51 2.54 -20.17
C ARG A 156 -14.17 3.08 -21.56
N ALA A 157 -12.90 3.28 -21.91
CA ALA A 157 -12.54 3.62 -23.28
C ALA A 157 -12.87 2.46 -24.23
N ALA A 158 -13.30 2.76 -25.47
CA ALA A 158 -13.54 1.76 -26.52
C ALA A 158 -12.31 0.88 -26.83
N GLY A 159 -11.09 1.40 -26.64
CA GLY A 159 -9.83 0.66 -26.73
C GLY A 159 -9.15 0.42 -25.38
N GLY A 160 -9.90 0.60 -24.28
CA GLY A 160 -9.41 0.45 -22.92
C GLY A 160 -9.37 -1.02 -22.45
N PRO A 161 -9.14 -1.23 -21.15
CA PRO A 161 -8.96 -2.57 -20.57
C PRO A 161 -10.20 -3.46 -20.71
N LEU A 162 -11.38 -2.86 -20.77
CA LEU A 162 -12.66 -3.57 -20.95
C LEU A 162 -13.12 -3.65 -22.41
N SER A 163 -12.28 -3.28 -23.39
CA SER A 163 -12.66 -3.23 -24.81
C SER A 163 -13.12 -4.57 -25.41
N ALA A 164 -12.69 -5.69 -24.82
CA ALA A 164 -13.09 -7.03 -25.24
C ALA A 164 -14.25 -7.63 -24.41
N CYS A 165 -14.83 -6.86 -23.49
CA CYS A 165 -15.93 -7.28 -22.61
C CYS A 165 -17.29 -6.81 -23.15
N MET A 166 -18.28 -6.68 -22.27
CA MET A 166 -19.65 -6.33 -22.62
C MET A 166 -19.72 -4.93 -23.26
N THR A 167 -20.26 -4.90 -24.48
CA THR A 167 -20.50 -3.68 -25.28
C THR A 167 -21.98 -3.48 -25.64
N ASP A 168 -22.82 -4.42 -25.21
CA ASP A 168 -24.27 -4.44 -25.36
C ASP A 168 -24.85 -5.12 -24.10
N PRO A 169 -25.72 -4.44 -23.33
CA PRO A 169 -26.30 -5.00 -22.09
C PRO A 169 -27.01 -6.35 -22.28
N ASP A 170 -27.56 -6.61 -23.47
CA ASP A 170 -28.28 -7.87 -23.75
C ASP A 170 -27.32 -9.02 -24.14
N ARG A 171 -26.02 -8.73 -24.26
CA ARG A 171 -24.99 -9.68 -24.70
C ARG A 171 -23.78 -9.63 -23.76
N PRO A 172 -23.84 -10.30 -22.60
CA PRO A 172 -22.72 -10.35 -21.67
C PRO A 172 -21.50 -10.98 -22.33
N ALA A 173 -20.34 -10.38 -22.10
CA ALA A 173 -19.07 -10.85 -22.59
C ALA A 173 -17.98 -10.53 -21.57
N HIS A 174 -17.13 -11.50 -21.31
CA HIS A 174 -15.94 -11.36 -20.48
C HIS A 174 -14.75 -11.94 -21.23
N ARG A 175 -13.68 -11.16 -21.37
CA ARG A 175 -12.43 -11.61 -22.01
C ARG A 175 -11.26 -10.77 -21.54
N LEU A 176 -10.27 -11.45 -20.96
CA LEU A 176 -8.96 -10.88 -20.67
C LEU A 176 -8.13 -10.76 -21.96
N LEU A 177 -7.63 -9.56 -22.24
CA LEU A 177 -6.67 -9.33 -23.31
C LEU A 177 -5.25 -9.57 -22.79
N PRO A 178 -4.41 -10.32 -23.52
CA PRO A 178 -3.02 -10.50 -23.10
C PRO A 178 -2.28 -9.17 -23.16
N GLY A 179 -1.48 -8.91 -22.12
CA GLY A 179 -0.57 -7.77 -22.08
C GLY A 179 0.51 -7.86 -23.16
N PRO A 180 1.17 -6.73 -23.48
CA PRO A 180 2.35 -6.76 -24.36
C PRO A 180 3.43 -7.65 -23.76
N PRO A 181 4.27 -8.29 -24.61
CA PRO A 181 5.39 -9.08 -24.11
C PRO A 181 6.38 -8.20 -23.32
N PRO A 182 7.10 -8.78 -22.34
CA PRO A 182 8.13 -8.07 -21.61
C PRO A 182 9.23 -7.57 -22.56
N SER A 183 9.98 -6.56 -22.12
CA SER A 183 11.06 -5.98 -22.92
C SER A 183 12.12 -7.02 -23.28
N SER A 184 12.78 -6.87 -24.43
CA SER A 184 13.84 -7.79 -24.87
C SER A 184 15.00 -7.93 -23.88
N ARG A 185 15.25 -6.90 -23.07
CA ARG A 185 16.25 -6.91 -21.99
C ARG A 185 15.85 -7.85 -20.86
N THR A 186 14.60 -7.79 -20.42
CA THR A 186 14.05 -8.67 -19.39
C THR A 186 14.07 -10.13 -19.85
N THR A 187 13.72 -10.39 -21.12
CA THR A 187 13.77 -11.76 -21.66
C THR A 187 15.18 -12.32 -21.76
N ALA A 188 16.18 -11.47 -22.05
CA ALA A 188 17.58 -11.89 -22.06
C ALA A 188 18.10 -12.23 -20.65
N GLU A 189 17.82 -11.37 -19.66
CA GLU A 189 18.18 -11.62 -18.25
C GLU A 189 17.53 -12.91 -17.70
N THR A 190 16.29 -13.20 -18.11
CA THR A 190 15.58 -14.44 -17.74
C THR A 190 16.26 -15.66 -18.37
N ALA A 191 16.57 -15.60 -19.68
CA ALA A 191 17.24 -16.69 -20.39
C ALA A 191 18.65 -16.96 -19.85
N GLU A 192 19.41 -15.91 -19.53
CA GLU A 192 20.74 -16.03 -18.90
C GLU A 192 20.65 -16.61 -17.49
N SER A 193 19.59 -16.29 -16.72
CA SER A 193 19.37 -16.87 -15.39
C SER A 193 19.01 -18.35 -15.44
N GLU A 194 18.24 -18.77 -16.45
CA GLU A 194 17.91 -20.18 -16.70
C GLU A 194 19.12 -20.99 -17.20
N GLU A 195 19.95 -20.41 -18.07
CA GLU A 195 21.18 -21.05 -18.58
C GLU A 195 22.26 -21.20 -17.50
N ASN A 196 22.40 -20.20 -16.62
CA ASN A 196 23.34 -20.24 -15.49
C ASN A 196 22.83 -21.05 -14.29
N GLY A 197 21.55 -21.45 -14.29
CA GLY A 197 20.91 -22.24 -13.23
C GLY A 197 20.98 -23.77 -13.44
N ALA A 198 21.49 -24.27 -14.57
CA ALA A 198 21.63 -25.69 -14.82
C ALA A 198 22.90 -26.26 -14.14
N PRO A 199 22.80 -27.13 -13.11
CA PRO A 199 23.98 -27.79 -12.56
C PRO A 199 24.45 -28.83 -13.56
N GLY A 200 25.70 -28.71 -14.00
CA GLY A 200 26.37 -29.70 -14.83
C GLY A 200 26.27 -31.08 -14.19
N GLN A 201 25.49 -31.96 -14.83
CA GLN A 201 25.46 -33.38 -14.51
C GLN A 201 26.80 -33.95 -14.96
N GLY A 202 27.76 -33.99 -14.03
CA GLY A 202 29.04 -34.65 -14.23
C GLY A 202 28.82 -36.16 -14.30
N ASP A 203 28.96 -36.72 -15.49
CA ASP A 203 29.06 -38.17 -15.69
C ASP A 203 30.33 -38.69 -14.98
N GLY A 204 30.13 -39.67 -14.12
CA GLY A 204 31.17 -40.52 -13.52
C GLY A 204 31.26 -41.87 -14.23
#